data_AF-A0A7G8BJ71-F1
#
_entry.id   AF-A0A7G8BJ71-F1
#
_cell.length_a   1.000
_cell.length_b   1.000
_cell.length_c   1.000
_cell.angle_alpha   90.00
_cell.angle_beta   90.00
_cell.angle_gamma   90.00
#
_symmetry.space_group_name_H-M   'P 1'
#
loop_
_entity.id
_entity.type
_entity.pdbx_description
1 polymer ?
#
loop_
_entity_poly.entity_id
_entity_poly.type
_entity_poly.pdbx_seq_one_letter_code
_entity_poly.pdbx_strand_id
1 'polypeptide(L)' 'MSKKAAQKDPILRCPTCRTLVMTSGEDFPFCSDRCRQIDLGKWASGAYRISSPVLDPEVLEDLKGLKPGREHDDEE' A
#
# COMPACT_ATOMS: atom_id res chain seq x y z
N MET A 1 45.55 -9.23 -3.37
CA MET A 1 44.50 -9.82 -2.52
C MET A 1 43.54 -8.72 -2.11
N SER A 2 42.47 -8.49 -2.88
CA SER A 2 41.51 -7.42 -2.56
C SER A 2 40.51 -7.91 -1.53
N LYS A 3 40.55 -7.34 -0.33
CA LYS A 3 39.52 -7.54 0.70
C LYS A 3 38.19 -7.02 0.17
N LYS A 4 37.20 -7.89 -0.02
CA LYS A 4 35.82 -7.47 -0.28
C LYS A 4 35.27 -6.79 0.98
N ALA A 5 34.76 -5.58 0.83
CA ALA A 5 33.97 -4.92 1.86
C ALA A 5 32.68 -5.72 2.08
N ALA A 6 32.36 -6.02 3.33
CA ALA A 6 31.07 -6.61 3.70
C ALA A 6 30.00 -5.53 3.54
N GLN A 7 29.23 -5.59 2.44
CA GLN A 7 28.08 -4.71 2.24
C GLN A 7 27.02 -5.07 3.29
N LYS A 8 26.74 -4.15 4.21
CA LYS A 8 25.77 -4.35 5.28
C LYS A 8 24.37 -4.12 4.73
N ASP A 9 23.49 -5.11 4.89
CA ASP A 9 22.10 -4.99 4.45
C ASP A 9 21.40 -3.83 5.18
N PRO A 10 20.70 -2.95 4.45
CA PRO A 10 19.93 -1.89 5.06
C PRO A 10 18.86 -2.46 6.01
N ILE A 11 18.66 -1.77 7.13
CA ILE A 11 17.65 -2.11 8.12
C ILE A 11 16.57 -1.03 8.08
N LEU A 12 15.31 -1.44 7.90
CA LEU A 12 14.14 -0.56 7.88
C LEU A 12 13.14 -0.95 8.97
N ARG A 13 12.11 -0.12 9.17
CA ARG A 13 11.03 -0.42 10.12
C ARG A 13 9.84 -1.02 9.38
N CYS A 14 9.26 -2.08 9.95
CA CYS A 14 8.00 -2.64 9.49
C CYS A 14 6.91 -1.54 9.54
N PRO A 15 6.17 -1.30 8.44
CA PRO A 15 5.16 -0.24 8.39
C PRO A 15 3.97 -0.52 9.33
N THR A 16 3.72 -1.80 9.66
CA THR A 16 2.59 -2.20 10.50
C THR A 16 2.89 -2.05 12.00
N CYS A 17 4.03 -2.55 12.47
CA CYS A 17 4.35 -2.65 13.91
C CYS A 17 5.64 -1.94 14.34
N ARG A 18 6.42 -1.40 13.39
CA ARG A 18 7.68 -0.66 13.60
C ARG A 18 8.89 -1.47 14.06
N THR A 19 8.79 -2.80 14.13
CA THR A 19 9.93 -3.72 14.33
C THR A 19 10.98 -3.54 13.24
N LEU A 20 12.27 -3.67 13.58
CA LEU A 20 13.37 -3.59 12.62
C LEU A 20 13.39 -4.83 11.71
N VAL A 21 13.62 -4.62 10.42
CA VAL A 21 13.61 -5.65 9.38
C VAL A 21 14.83 -5.46 8.48
N MET A 22 15.50 -6.56 8.14
CA MET A 22 16.56 -6.55 7.13
C MET A 22 15.94 -6.58 5.74
N THR A 23 16.50 -5.86 4.77
CA THR A 23 16.00 -5.90 3.38
C THR A 23 16.13 -7.25 2.70
N SER A 24 17.00 -8.13 3.21
CA SER A 24 17.17 -9.51 2.76
C SER A 24 16.20 -10.51 3.41
N GLY A 25 15.35 -10.07 4.35
CA GLY A 25 14.37 -10.93 5.01
C GLY A 25 13.23 -11.33 4.08
N GLU A 26 12.75 -12.56 4.22
CA GLU A 26 11.66 -13.12 3.40
C GLU A 26 10.37 -12.30 3.46
N ASP A 27 10.03 -11.78 4.64
CA ASP A 27 8.82 -10.99 4.85
C ASP A 27 8.96 -9.50 4.57
N PHE A 28 10.15 -9.03 4.18
CA PHE A 28 10.40 -7.62 3.89
C PHE A 28 9.36 -7.07 2.88
N PRO A 29 8.72 -5.91 3.14
CA PRO A 29 9.04 -4.88 4.13
C PRO A 29 8.41 -5.08 5.53
N PHE A 30 7.75 -6.20 5.78
CA PHE A 30 7.10 -6.52 7.05
C PHE A 30 7.98 -7.43 7.91
N CYS A 31 7.69 -7.51 9.21
CA CYS A 31 8.43 -8.42 10.10
C CYS A 31 7.85 -9.85 10.14
N SER A 32 6.70 -10.09 9.50
CA SER A 32 5.98 -11.37 9.49
C SER A 32 4.80 -11.33 8.51
N ASP A 33 4.32 -12.51 8.08
CA ASP A 33 3.08 -12.64 7.32
C ASP A 33 1.86 -11.99 8.00
N ARG A 34 1.75 -12.09 9.33
CA ARG A 34 0.69 -11.43 10.09
C ARG A 34 0.66 -9.92 9.84
N CYS A 35 1.82 -9.27 9.81
CA CYS A 35 1.88 -7.82 9.59
C CYS A 35 1.51 -7.41 8.16
N ARG A 36 1.78 -8.27 7.18
CA ARG A 36 1.37 -8.12 5.78
C ARG A 36 -0.15 -8.23 5.64
N GLN A 37 -0.78 -9.22 6.27
CA GLN A 37 -2.24 -9.39 6.26
C GLN A 37 -2.96 -8.22 6.94
N ILE A 38 -2.44 -7.71 8.06
CA ILE A 38 -3.02 -6.54 8.74
C ILE A 38 -2.98 -5.30 7.84
N ASP A 39 -1.85 -5.08 7.13
CA ASP A 39 -1.73 -3.95 6.23
C ASP A 39 -2.74 -4.04 5.08
N LEU A 40 -2.85 -5.23 4.47
CA LEU A 40 -3.87 -5.51 3.46
C LEU A 40 -5.29 -5.26 3.98
N GLY A 41 -5.59 -5.67 5.22
CA GLY A 41 -6.88 -5.40 5.85
C GLY A 41 -7.20 -3.91 5.98
N LYS A 42 -6.19 -3.07 6.29
CA LYS A 42 -6.37 -1.60 6.36
C LYS A 42 -6.63 -0.98 4.99
N TRP A 43 -6.03 -1.51 3.93
CA TRP A 43 -6.35 -1.12 2.56
C TRP A 43 -7.79 -1.49 2.20
N ALA A 44 -8.16 -2.75 2.43
CA ALA A 44 -9.50 -3.25 2.12
C ALA A 44 -10.60 -2.52 2.90
N SER A 45 -10.34 -2.13 4.15
CA SER A 45 -11.29 -1.38 4.98
C SER A 45 -11.33 0.13 4.67
N GLY A 46 -10.50 0.62 3.75
CA GLY A 46 -10.37 2.06 3.47
C GLY A 46 -9.76 2.88 4.61
N ALA A 47 -9.07 2.24 5.57
CA ALA A 47 -8.40 2.95 6.65
C ALA A 47 -7.22 3.79 6.13
N TYR A 48 -6.58 3.34 5.06
CA TYR A 48 -5.66 4.17 4.29
C TYR A 48 -6.43 4.96 3.24
N ARG A 49 -6.42 6.28 3.39
CA ARG A 49 -7.07 7.23 2.47
C ARG A 49 -6.19 8.45 2.27
N ILE A 50 -6.13 8.93 1.04
CA ILE A 50 -5.50 10.21 0.71
C ILE A 50 -6.60 11.27 0.78
N SER A 51 -6.50 12.18 1.74
CA SER A 51 -7.53 13.17 2.03
C SER A 51 -7.43 14.46 1.20
N SER A 52 -6.39 14.60 0.37
CA SER A 52 -6.23 15.80 -0.46
C SER A 52 -7.25 15.81 -1.59
N PRO A 53 -7.92 16.95 -1.84
CA PRO A 53 -8.77 17.08 -3.01
C PRO A 53 -7.92 16.95 -4.28
N VAL A 54 -8.45 16.26 -5.28
CA VAL A 54 -7.90 16.32 -6.63
C VAL A 54 -8.10 17.75 -7.12
N LEU A 55 -7.03 18.43 -7.54
CA LEU A 55 -7.09 19.81 -8.03
C LEU A 55 -6.83 19.91 -9.53
N ASP A 56 -6.47 18.79 -10.16
CA ASP A 56 -6.29 18.71 -11.60
C ASP A 56 -7.65 18.78 -12.30
N PRO A 57 -7.93 19.83 -13.11
CA PRO A 57 -9.20 19.98 -13.79
C PRO A 57 -9.55 18.81 -14.70
N GLU A 58 -8.58 18.23 -15.41
CA GLU A 58 -8.81 17.12 -16.34
C GLU A 58 -9.27 15.87 -15.58
N VAL A 59 -8.57 15.53 -14.49
CA VAL A 59 -8.94 14.41 -13.61
C VAL A 59 -10.29 14.65 -12.93
N LEU A 60 -10.64 15.90 -12.61
CA LEU A 60 -11.94 16.23 -12.03
C LEU A 60 -13.09 15.98 -13.01
N GLU A 61 -12.91 16.29 -14.29
CA GLU A 61 -13.91 16.04 -15.33
C GLU A 61 -14.11 14.54 -15.56
N ASP A 62 -13.02 13.76 -15.61
CA ASP A 62 -13.08 12.31 -15.72
C ASP A 62 -13.82 11.68 -14.53
N LEU A 63 -13.52 12.10 -13.30
CA LEU A 63 -14.18 11.58 -12.09
C LEU A 63 -15.68 11.92 -12.02
N LYS A 64 -16.10 13.07 -12.56
CA LYS A 64 -17.53 13.43 -12.67
C LYS A 64 -18.26 12.57 -13.70
N GLY A 65 -17.54 12.04 -14.69
CA GLY A 65 -18.10 11.17 -15.74
C GLY A 65 -18.33 9.72 -15.31
N LEU A 66 -17.66 9.25 -14.25
CA LEU A 66 -17.92 7.93 -13.67
C LEU A 66 -19.24 7.93 -12.90
N LYS A 67 -20.33 7.58 -13.59
CA LYS A 67 -21.58 7.19 -12.91
C LYS A 67 -21.27 6.04 -11.95
N PRO A 68 -21.56 6.15 -10.64
CA PRO A 68 -21.56 4.98 -9.77
C PRO A 68 -22.52 3.95 -10.37
N GLY A 69 -22.10 2.68 -10.30
CA GLY A 69 -22.67 1.57 -11.07
C GLY A 69 -24.21 1.55 -11.11
N ARG A 70 -24.70 1.22 -12.31
CA ARG A 70 -26.06 0.80 -12.63
C ARG A 70 -26.76 0.15 -11.42
N GLU A 71 -27.87 0.74 -10.97
CA GLU A 71 -29.01 -0.07 -10.55
C GLU A 71 -29.38 -0.91 -11.78
N HIS A 72 -29.11 -2.22 -11.72
CA HIS A 72 -29.80 -3.15 -12.61
C HIS A 72 -31.19 -3.25 -12.02
N ASP A 73 -32.06 -2.32 -12.42
CA ASP A 73 -33.49 -2.51 -12.25
C ASP A 73 -33.85 -3.67 -13.18
N ASP A 74 -33.96 -4.87 -12.61
CA ASP A 74 -34.68 -5.98 -13.21
C ASP A 74 -36.16 -5.55 -13.31
N GLU A 75 -36.53 -4.81 -14.35
CA GLU A 75 -37.93 -4.65 -14.78
C GLU A 75 -38.26 -5.75 -15.82
N GLU A 76 -39.02 -6.74 -15.31
CA GLU A 76 -39.88 -7.77 -15.93
C GLU A 76 -39.34 -8.69 -17.05
#